data_AF-A0AB35FKK7-F1
#
_entry.id   AF-A0AB35FKK7-F1
#
_cell.length_a   1.000
_cell.length_b   1.000
_cell.length_c   1.000
_cell.angle_alpha   90.00
_cell.angle_beta   90.00
_cell.angle_gamma   90.00
#
_symmetry.space_group_name_H-M   'P 1'
#
loop_
_entity.id
_entity.type
_entity.pdbx_description
1 polymer ?
#
loop_
_entity_poly.entity_id
_entity_poly.type
_entity_poly.pdbx_seq_one_letter_code
_entity_poly.pdbx_strand_id
1 'polypeptide(L)'
;MNKCSFFRAIVVAAGLMTAAAFATPANALVEININKGNVQPLPIAVTDFQGDMGAQVSQVIAADLQRSGLFAPINKTAFIEKISNPDASPRFEDWKVINAQALVTGRVTKEADGRLRAEFRLWDPFAGQQMTGQQFYTQPENWRRVAHIIADAIYKQITGEEGYFDTRVVFVSESGTKQQRKRQLAIMDQDGFNVRMLTDGSDLVLTPRFSPSRQEVTYMSFANQQPRVYLLQLETGQREVVGNFPGMTFSPRFSPDGQKVIMSLQQDANSNIYTMDLRSRTTTRLTSTAAIDTSPSYSPDGARVSFESDRGGKPQIYVMNADGSGQTRISFGDGSYSTPVWSPRGDLIAFTKQAGGKFSIGVMKPDGSGERILTTGFHNEGPTWAPNGRVLMFFRQAAGSGGPQLYSIDLTGYNEQLVKTPTYGSDPAWSPLME
;
A
#
# COMPACT_ATOMS: atom_id res chain seq x y z
N MET A 1 24.18 81.86 39.48
CA MET A 1 23.84 81.74 38.05
C MET A 1 25.01 81.06 37.34
N ASN A 2 24.73 79.90 36.72
CA ASN A 2 25.30 79.31 35.50
C ASN A 2 26.84 79.29 35.32
N LYS A 3 27.48 78.22 34.83
CA LYS A 3 27.09 76.95 34.21
C LYS A 3 28.39 76.11 34.05
N CYS A 4 28.24 74.79 34.14
CA CYS A 4 28.86 73.70 33.36
C CYS A 4 30.27 73.84 32.74
N SER A 5 31.13 72.85 33.00
CA SER A 5 31.50 71.79 32.02
C SER A 5 32.41 70.75 32.70
N PHE A 6 32.14 69.46 32.51
CA PHE A 6 32.91 68.33 33.04
C PHE A 6 33.35 67.42 31.88
N PHE A 7 34.62 67.02 31.89
CA PHE A 7 35.17 65.99 31.01
C PHE A 7 35.91 64.92 31.82
N ARG A 8 35.43 63.67 31.65
CA ARG A 8 36.07 62.34 31.73
C ARG A 8 36.98 61.95 32.91
N ALA A 9 36.56 60.88 33.60
CA ALA A 9 37.43 59.75 33.95
C ALA A 9 36.62 58.43 34.03
N ILE A 10 37.32 57.34 33.71
CA ILE A 10 36.88 55.99 33.37
C ILE A 10 36.60 55.14 34.63
N VAL A 11 35.58 54.28 34.60
CA VAL A 11 35.54 53.04 35.39
C VAL A 11 35.01 51.89 34.50
N VAL A 12 35.84 50.86 34.36
CA VAL A 12 35.54 49.58 33.73
C VAL A 12 34.85 48.69 34.79
N ALA A 13 33.66 48.17 34.48
CA ALA A 13 33.04 47.09 35.24
C ALA A 13 32.70 45.95 34.28
N ALA A 14 33.45 44.85 34.41
CA ALA A 14 33.22 43.60 33.69
C ALA A 14 32.03 42.86 34.31
N GLY A 15 30.93 42.75 33.57
CA GLY A 15 29.81 41.87 33.92
C GLY A 15 29.96 40.52 33.21
N LEU A 16 30.28 39.47 33.97
CA LEU A 16 30.10 38.08 33.53
C LEU A 16 28.61 37.79 33.46
N MET A 17 28.04 37.72 32.25
CA MET A 17 26.77 37.05 32.01
C MET A 17 27.03 35.57 31.78
N THR A 18 26.76 34.74 32.79
CA THR A 18 26.63 33.30 32.64
C THR A 18 25.35 33.01 31.86
N ALA A 19 25.48 32.78 30.56
CA ALA A 19 24.41 32.20 29.75
C ALA A 19 24.22 30.74 30.20
N ALA A 20 23.19 30.50 31.02
CA ALA A 20 22.71 29.15 31.28
C ALA A 20 22.14 28.59 29.97
N ALA A 21 22.95 27.78 29.28
CA ALA A 21 22.48 26.98 28.17
C ALA A 21 21.48 25.95 28.72
N PHE A 22 20.18 26.21 28.54
CA PHE A 22 19.16 25.19 28.69
C PHE A 22 19.41 24.13 27.62
N ALA A 23 20.09 23.05 28.00
CA ALA A 23 20.11 21.85 27.19
C ALA A 23 18.67 21.31 27.14
N THR A 24 18.00 21.51 26.00
CA THR A 24 16.76 20.79 25.73
C THR A 24 17.07 19.29 25.79
N PRO A 25 16.32 18.47 26.54
CA PRO A 25 16.52 17.04 26.51
C PRO A 25 16.40 16.57 25.06
N ALA A 26 17.49 16.01 24.54
CA ALA A 26 17.47 15.32 23.27
C ALA A 26 16.68 14.03 23.50
N ASN A 27 15.37 14.08 23.26
CA ASN A 27 14.55 12.88 23.18
C ASN A 27 15.04 12.10 21.96
N ALA A 28 15.84 11.07 22.21
CA ALA A 28 16.16 10.08 21.19
C ALA A 28 14.89 9.26 20.94
N LEU A 29 14.01 9.76 20.07
CA LEU A 29 12.96 8.95 19.48
C LEU A 29 13.65 7.80 18.74
N VAL A 30 13.20 6.57 18.96
CA VAL A 30 13.69 5.41 18.22
C VAL A 30 13.17 5.53 16.78
N GLU A 31 13.94 6.18 15.92
CA GLU A 31 13.63 6.29 14.49
C GLU A 31 14.18 5.07 13.74
N ILE A 32 13.29 4.32 13.11
CA ILE A 32 13.68 3.27 12.17
C ILE A 32 14.06 3.95 10.84
N ASN A 33 15.32 3.82 10.42
CA ASN A 33 15.69 4.24 9.06
C ASN A 33 15.21 3.20 8.04
N ILE A 34 14.00 3.44 7.53
CA ILE A 34 13.29 2.57 6.59
C ILE A 34 13.86 2.60 5.16
N ASN A 35 14.77 3.51 4.81
CA ASN A 35 15.22 3.66 3.41
C ASN A 35 16.35 2.70 3.01
N LYS A 36 16.78 1.80 3.91
CA LYS A 36 17.87 0.85 3.67
C LYS A 36 17.31 -0.54 3.29
N GLY A 37 17.99 -1.24 2.38
CA GLY A 37 17.61 -2.61 1.96
C GLY A 37 17.90 -3.72 2.97
N ASN A 38 18.47 -3.39 4.14
CA ASN A 38 18.63 -4.31 5.26
C ASN A 38 18.37 -3.54 6.55
N VAL A 39 17.09 -3.50 6.96
CA VAL A 39 16.67 -2.88 8.22
C VAL A 39 16.75 -3.95 9.31
N GLN A 40 17.45 -3.66 10.40
CA GLN A 40 17.35 -4.49 11.59
C GLN A 40 15.96 -4.25 12.21
N PRO A 41 15.07 -5.27 12.27
CA PRO A 41 13.71 -5.05 12.76
C PRO A 41 13.72 -4.63 14.23
N LEU A 42 12.89 -3.66 14.58
CA LEU A 42 12.76 -3.13 15.93
C LEU A 42 12.07 -4.16 16.85
N PRO A 43 12.73 -4.64 17.92
CA PRO A 43 12.08 -5.53 18.86
C PRO A 43 10.93 -4.84 19.59
N ILE A 44 9.72 -5.35 19.43
CA ILE A 44 8.51 -4.78 20.03
C ILE A 44 7.79 -5.83 20.87
N ALA A 45 7.40 -5.49 22.10
CA ALA A 45 6.56 -6.34 22.91
C ALA A 45 5.08 -5.98 22.67
N VAL A 46 4.26 -6.94 22.25
CA VAL A 46 2.81 -6.78 22.14
C VAL A 46 2.14 -7.73 23.14
N THR A 47 1.58 -7.18 24.22
CA THR A 47 0.91 -8.01 25.24
C THR A 47 -0.43 -8.51 24.73
N ASP A 48 -0.92 -9.61 25.31
CA ASP A 48 -2.34 -9.93 25.16
C ASP A 48 -3.16 -8.76 25.68
N PHE A 49 -4.03 -8.21 24.84
CA PHE A 49 -4.97 -7.20 25.32
C PHE A 49 -5.98 -7.89 26.24
N GLN A 50 -6.39 -7.18 27.28
CA GLN A 50 -7.38 -7.70 28.21
C GLN A 50 -8.79 -7.66 27.63
N GLY A 51 -9.70 -8.45 28.21
CA GLY A 51 -11.12 -8.45 27.85
C GLY A 51 -11.46 -9.23 26.58
N ASP A 52 -12.68 -9.06 26.10
CA ASP A 52 -13.26 -9.86 25.02
C ASP A 52 -12.50 -9.65 23.71
N MET A 53 -12.03 -10.74 23.10
CA MET A 53 -11.25 -10.72 21.85
C MET A 53 -9.88 -10.01 21.93
N GLY A 54 -9.42 -9.62 23.12
CA GLY A 54 -8.18 -8.88 23.29
C GLY A 54 -6.93 -9.64 22.81
N ALA A 55 -6.85 -10.94 23.10
CA ALA A 55 -5.76 -11.79 22.60
C ALA A 55 -5.74 -11.82 21.06
N GLN A 56 -6.90 -11.97 20.41
CA GLN A 56 -7.04 -11.98 18.95
C GLN A 56 -6.63 -10.64 18.33
N VAL A 57 -7.06 -9.52 18.92
CA VAL A 57 -6.64 -8.17 18.48
C VAL A 57 -5.12 -8.01 18.57
N SER A 58 -4.53 -8.39 19.71
CA SER A 58 -3.07 -8.30 19.90
C SER A 58 -2.29 -9.17 18.92
N GLN A 59 -2.83 -10.33 18.54
CA GLN A 59 -2.21 -11.23 17.57
C GLN A 59 -2.19 -10.62 16.16
N VAL A 60 -3.27 -9.95 15.75
CA VAL A 60 -3.33 -9.26 14.45
C VAL A 60 -2.35 -8.09 14.43
N ILE A 61 -2.32 -7.28 15.49
CA ILE A 61 -1.36 -6.16 15.63
C ILE A 61 0.08 -6.66 15.50
N ALA A 62 0.45 -7.72 16.24
CA ALA A 62 1.79 -8.29 16.15
C ALA A 62 2.10 -8.82 14.75
N ALA A 63 1.14 -9.49 14.10
CA ALA A 63 1.32 -10.04 12.76
C ALA A 63 1.48 -8.94 11.69
N ASP A 64 0.73 -7.85 11.76
CA ASP A 64 0.88 -6.70 10.87
C ASP A 64 2.27 -6.07 10.98
N LEU A 65 2.67 -5.74 12.21
CA LEU A 65 3.97 -5.12 12.47
C LEU A 65 5.11 -6.04 12.00
N GLN A 66 5.03 -7.33 12.30
CA GLN A 66 6.01 -8.31 11.81
C GLN A 66 6.05 -8.39 10.28
N ARG A 67 4.88 -8.42 9.62
CA ARG A 67 4.78 -8.52 8.17
C ARG A 67 5.37 -7.32 7.44
N SER A 68 5.39 -6.15 8.06
CA SER A 68 6.09 -4.99 7.48
C SER A 68 7.60 -5.19 7.35
N GLY A 69 8.18 -6.14 8.11
CA GLY A 69 9.63 -6.38 8.15
C GLY A 69 10.41 -5.33 8.94
N LEU A 70 9.74 -4.31 9.49
CA LEU A 70 10.36 -3.26 10.30
C LEU A 70 10.34 -3.58 11.80
N PHE A 71 9.52 -4.54 12.22
CA PHE A 71 9.35 -4.91 13.62
C PHE A 71 9.58 -6.41 13.84
N ALA A 72 10.11 -6.74 15.02
CA ALA A 72 10.24 -8.10 15.51
C ALA A 72 9.43 -8.26 16.81
N PRO A 73 8.17 -8.72 16.74
CA PRO A 73 7.41 -9.02 17.95
C PRO A 73 8.13 -10.03 18.85
N ILE A 74 8.35 -9.65 20.10
CA ILE A 74 9.04 -10.48 21.09
C ILE A 74 8.11 -11.61 21.53
N ASN A 75 8.65 -12.82 21.68
CA ASN A 75 7.89 -13.96 22.16
C ASN A 75 7.35 -13.70 23.59
N LYS A 76 6.04 -13.89 23.78
CA LYS A 76 5.34 -13.65 25.06
C LYS A 76 5.89 -14.46 26.24
N THR A 77 6.59 -15.57 25.99
CA THR A 77 7.26 -16.35 27.04
C THR A 77 8.42 -15.60 27.69
N ALA A 78 9.01 -14.61 27.01
CA ALA A 78 10.06 -13.76 27.56
C ALA A 78 9.51 -12.67 28.49
N PHE A 79 8.20 -12.41 28.50
CA PHE A 79 7.63 -11.30 29.27
C PHE A 79 7.69 -11.59 30.77
N ILE A 80 8.55 -10.85 31.47
CA ILE A 80 8.74 -10.91 32.92
C ILE A 80 7.52 -10.31 33.62
N GLU A 81 7.10 -9.11 33.22
CA GLU A 81 5.86 -8.51 33.69
C GLU A 81 4.63 -9.10 32.97
N LYS A 82 3.57 -9.38 33.74
CA LYS A 82 2.23 -9.65 33.22
C LYS A 82 1.34 -8.44 33.50
N ILE A 83 0.95 -7.74 32.45
CA ILE A 83 0.17 -6.50 32.56
C ILE A 83 -1.27 -6.80 33.02
N SER A 84 -1.60 -6.37 34.23
CA SER A 84 -2.94 -6.50 34.84
C SER A 84 -3.78 -5.22 34.73
N ASN A 85 -3.17 -4.07 34.46
CA ASN A 85 -3.88 -2.83 34.14
C ASN A 85 -3.15 -2.09 33.00
N PRO A 86 -3.72 -2.02 31.78
CA PRO A 86 -3.06 -1.39 30.64
C PRO A 86 -2.96 0.15 30.74
N ASP A 87 -3.64 0.79 31.68
CA ASP A 87 -3.50 2.24 31.94
C ASP A 87 -2.40 2.56 32.97
N ALA A 88 -1.94 1.56 33.73
CA ALA A 88 -0.85 1.77 34.67
C ALA A 88 0.49 1.78 33.92
N SER A 89 1.44 2.60 34.40
CA SER A 89 2.81 2.55 33.89
C SER A 89 3.41 1.17 34.12
N PRO A 90 3.98 0.53 33.07
CA PRO A 90 4.60 -0.78 33.19
C PRO A 90 5.92 -0.68 33.97
N ARG A 91 6.40 -1.81 34.50
CA ARG A 91 7.73 -1.92 35.09
C ARG A 91 8.78 -1.92 33.99
N PHE A 92 9.17 -0.73 33.53
CA PHE A 92 10.05 -0.55 32.37
C PHE A 92 11.34 -1.39 32.41
N GLU A 93 11.93 -1.62 33.59
CA GLU A 93 13.11 -2.46 33.75
C GLU A 93 12.90 -3.91 33.26
N ASP A 94 11.71 -4.49 33.51
CA ASP A 94 11.36 -5.85 33.06
C ASP A 94 11.37 -5.95 31.52
N TRP A 95 11.03 -4.86 30.84
CA TRP A 95 10.96 -4.78 29.37
C TRP A 95 12.31 -4.43 28.73
N LYS A 96 13.13 -3.62 29.40
CA LYS A 96 14.51 -3.34 28.99
C LYS A 96 15.36 -4.61 28.99
N VAL A 97 15.18 -5.50 29.97
CA VAL A 97 15.93 -6.78 30.09
C VAL A 97 15.75 -7.67 28.85
N ILE A 98 14.57 -7.65 28.24
CA ILE A 98 14.28 -8.40 27.01
C ILE A 98 14.48 -7.57 25.73
N ASN A 99 15.11 -6.40 25.85
CA ASN A 99 15.39 -5.45 24.78
C ASN A 99 14.14 -5.00 24.02
N ALA A 100 12.99 -4.85 24.69
CA ALA A 100 11.80 -4.29 24.09
C ALA A 100 12.01 -2.78 23.85
N GLN A 101 12.21 -2.39 22.59
CA GLN A 101 12.38 -0.99 22.18
C GLN A 101 11.03 -0.25 22.19
N ALA A 102 9.93 -0.99 22.04
CA ALA A 102 8.58 -0.51 22.21
C ALA A 102 7.72 -1.56 22.91
N LEU A 103 6.72 -1.11 23.66
CA LEU A 103 5.76 -1.97 24.35
C LEU A 103 4.32 -1.51 24.05
N VAL A 104 3.48 -2.46 23.63
CA VAL A 104 2.06 -2.24 23.36
C VAL A 104 1.24 -2.98 24.41
N THR A 105 0.41 -2.22 25.12
CA THR A 105 -0.56 -2.74 26.10
C THR A 105 -1.96 -2.26 25.73
N GLY A 106 -2.99 -3.00 26.09
CA GLY A 106 -4.35 -2.56 25.80
C GLY A 106 -5.44 -3.46 26.37
N ARG A 107 -6.67 -3.08 26.08
CA ARG A 107 -7.87 -3.86 26.40
C ARG A 107 -8.92 -3.70 25.31
N VAL A 108 -9.80 -4.68 25.25
CA VAL A 108 -11.01 -4.68 24.43
C VAL A 108 -12.18 -5.00 25.35
N THR A 109 -13.15 -4.10 25.41
CA THR A 109 -14.33 -4.23 26.27
C THR A 109 -15.59 -4.06 25.47
N LYS A 110 -16.67 -4.74 25.87
CA LYS A 110 -17.99 -4.52 25.29
C LYS A 110 -18.71 -3.40 26.05
N GLU A 111 -19.16 -2.39 25.32
CA GLU A 111 -19.95 -1.27 25.85
C GLU A 111 -21.41 -1.67 26.07
N ALA A 112 -22.13 -0.88 26.85
CA ALA A 112 -23.55 -1.14 27.17
C ALA A 112 -24.46 -1.16 25.93
N ASP A 113 -24.09 -0.42 24.87
CA ASP A 113 -24.79 -0.38 23.59
C ASP A 113 -24.44 -1.57 22.65
N GLY A 114 -23.58 -2.48 23.10
CA GLY A 114 -23.16 -3.67 22.37
C GLY A 114 -21.94 -3.50 21.48
N ARG A 115 -21.42 -2.28 21.29
CA ARG A 115 -20.18 -2.03 20.54
C ARG A 115 -18.96 -2.53 21.31
N LEU A 116 -17.90 -2.87 20.59
CA LEU A 116 -16.57 -3.06 21.18
C LEU A 116 -15.85 -1.72 21.28
N ARG A 117 -15.21 -1.49 22.43
CA ARG A 117 -14.22 -0.46 22.65
C ARG A 117 -12.85 -1.13 22.74
N ALA A 118 -11.98 -0.84 21.79
CA ALA A 118 -10.59 -1.27 21.82
C ALA A 118 -9.70 -0.07 22.14
N GLU A 119 -8.87 -0.18 23.15
CA GLU A 119 -7.95 0.88 23.56
C GLU A 119 -6.54 0.32 23.74
N PHE A 120 -5.56 1.14 23.41
CA PHE A 120 -4.16 0.77 23.54
C PHE A 120 -3.32 1.93 24.08
N ARG A 121 -2.15 1.55 24.57
CA ARG A 121 -1.02 2.42 24.92
C ARG A 121 0.22 1.87 24.25
N LEU A 122 1.01 2.77 23.68
CA LEU A 122 2.35 2.50 23.20
C LEU A 122 3.34 3.20 24.14
N TRP A 123 4.27 2.42 24.67
CA TRP A 123 5.28 2.87 25.61
C TRP A 123 6.66 2.74 25.00
N ASP A 124 7.56 3.63 25.40
CA ASP A 124 9.00 3.53 25.21
C ASP A 124 9.63 3.08 26.55
N PRO A 125 10.05 1.81 26.68
CA PRO A 125 10.63 1.33 27.92
C PRO A 125 11.96 1.99 28.26
N PHE A 126 12.77 2.40 27.27
CA PHE A 126 14.08 3.00 27.51
C PHE A 126 13.95 4.44 28.00
N ALA A 127 13.05 5.21 27.40
CA ALA A 127 12.72 6.57 27.86
C ALA A 127 11.79 6.59 29.09
N GLY A 128 11.12 5.48 29.40
CA GLY A 128 10.24 5.35 30.56
C GLY A 128 8.96 6.18 30.45
N GLN A 129 8.43 6.35 29.23
CA GLN A 129 7.28 7.22 28.97
C GLN A 129 6.28 6.60 28.00
N GLN A 130 5.04 7.10 28.03
CA GLN A 130 4.03 6.79 27.03
C GLN A 130 4.29 7.61 25.76
N MET A 131 4.36 6.95 24.62
CA MET A 131 4.48 7.61 23.31
C MET A 131 3.11 8.05 22.81
N THR A 132 2.12 7.15 22.85
CA THR A 132 0.74 7.44 22.40
C THR A 132 -0.27 6.50 23.05
N GLY A 133 -1.54 6.87 22.98
CA GLY A 133 -2.65 6.05 23.45
C GLY A 133 -3.94 6.49 22.80
N GLN A 134 -4.71 5.53 22.29
CA GLN A 134 -5.96 5.82 21.57
C GLN A 134 -7.04 4.80 21.94
N GLN A 135 -8.28 5.12 21.59
CA GLN A 135 -9.43 4.23 21.74
C GLN A 135 -10.28 4.28 20.47
N PHE A 136 -10.84 3.13 20.10
CA PHE A 136 -11.67 2.94 18.93
C PHE A 136 -12.96 2.23 19.33
N TYR A 137 -14.05 2.60 18.68
CA TYR A 137 -15.35 1.98 18.87
C TYR A 137 -15.78 1.31 17.57
N THR A 138 -16.22 0.06 17.64
CA THR A 138 -16.67 -0.68 16.47
C THR A 138 -17.76 -1.67 16.80
N GLN A 139 -18.43 -2.20 15.78
CA GLN A 139 -19.31 -3.37 15.96
C GLN A 139 -18.44 -4.64 16.15
N PRO A 140 -18.89 -5.64 16.94
CA PRO A 140 -18.10 -6.85 17.22
C PRO A 140 -17.56 -7.58 15.99
N GLU A 141 -18.32 -7.61 14.90
CA GLU A 141 -17.94 -8.19 13.61
C GLU A 141 -16.70 -7.54 12.97
N ASN A 142 -16.43 -6.27 13.30
CA ASN A 142 -15.33 -5.48 12.75
C ASN A 142 -14.10 -5.44 13.67
N TRP A 143 -14.01 -6.34 14.66
CA TRP A 143 -12.90 -6.39 15.62
C TRP A 143 -11.52 -6.46 14.94
N ARG A 144 -11.43 -7.21 13.82
CA ARG A 144 -10.17 -7.41 13.08
C ARG A 144 -9.72 -6.12 12.41
N ARG A 145 -10.66 -5.39 11.82
CA ARG A 145 -10.41 -4.07 11.22
C ARG A 145 -9.80 -3.12 12.25
N VAL A 146 -10.37 -3.08 13.45
CA VAL A 146 -9.83 -2.26 14.55
C VAL A 146 -8.40 -2.65 14.92
N ALA A 147 -8.03 -3.93 14.85
CA ALA A 147 -6.67 -4.36 15.11
C ALA A 147 -5.69 -3.83 14.04
N HIS A 148 -6.08 -3.83 12.77
CA HIS A 148 -5.30 -3.22 11.68
C HIS A 148 -5.12 -1.72 11.88
N ILE A 149 -6.19 -1.00 12.27
CA ILE A 149 -6.12 0.44 12.57
C ILE A 149 -5.15 0.73 13.73
N ILE A 150 -5.17 -0.08 14.79
CA ILE A 150 -4.23 0.04 15.91
C ILE A 150 -2.79 -0.21 15.43
N ALA A 151 -2.58 -1.22 14.59
CA ALA A 151 -1.27 -1.50 14.00
C ALA A 151 -0.78 -0.33 13.14
N ASP A 152 -1.65 0.29 12.35
CA ASP A 152 -1.33 1.47 11.53
C ASP A 152 -0.95 2.66 12.41
N ALA A 153 -1.66 2.88 13.52
CA ALA A 153 -1.33 3.93 14.49
C ALA A 153 0.05 3.72 15.14
N ILE A 154 0.38 2.48 15.51
CA ILE A 154 1.70 2.12 16.08
C ILE A 154 2.80 2.29 15.02
N TYR A 155 2.56 1.77 13.81
CA TYR A 155 3.49 1.88 12.68
C TYR A 155 3.81 3.34 12.38
N LYS A 156 2.80 4.19 12.28
CA LYS A 156 2.96 5.63 12.05
C LYS A 156 3.72 6.31 13.17
N GLN A 157 3.40 6.01 14.42
CA GLN A 157 4.06 6.63 15.57
C GLN A 157 5.56 6.33 15.62
N ILE A 158 5.99 5.14 15.18
CA ILE A 158 7.40 4.71 15.25
C ILE A 158 8.17 5.04 13.97
N THR A 159 7.53 4.92 12.80
CA THR A 159 8.20 5.07 11.50
C THR A 159 8.04 6.46 10.88
N GLY A 160 7.02 7.22 11.30
CA GLY A 160 6.60 8.46 10.65
C GLY A 160 5.88 8.29 9.31
N GLU A 161 5.77 7.06 8.78
CA GLU A 161 5.02 6.78 7.55
C GLU A 161 3.57 6.36 7.85
N GLU A 162 2.64 6.71 6.97
CA GLU A 162 1.27 6.19 7.06
C GLU A 162 1.26 4.66 6.96
N GLY A 163 0.40 4.05 7.78
CA GLY A 163 0.13 2.63 7.73
C GLY A 163 -0.59 2.18 6.45
N TYR A 164 -0.71 0.87 6.29
CA TYR A 164 -1.36 0.24 5.14
C TYR A 164 -2.08 -1.06 5.52
N PHE A 165 -2.20 -1.37 6.81
CA PHE A 165 -2.78 -2.61 7.28
C PHE A 165 -4.30 -2.60 7.17
N ASP A 166 -4.97 -1.46 7.39
CA ASP A 166 -6.42 -1.32 7.20
C ASP A 166 -6.80 -1.14 5.71
N THR A 167 -6.41 -2.14 4.90
CA THR A 167 -6.63 -2.17 3.46
C THR A 167 -7.08 -3.55 2.98
N ARG A 168 -7.63 -3.58 1.78
CA ARG A 168 -8.09 -4.79 1.10
C ARG A 168 -7.39 -4.96 -0.24
N VAL A 169 -7.43 -6.17 -0.76
CA VAL A 169 -6.92 -6.53 -2.08
C VAL A 169 -8.04 -7.21 -2.85
N VAL A 170 -8.32 -6.70 -4.05
CA VAL A 170 -9.13 -7.42 -5.03
C VAL A 170 -8.16 -8.13 -5.97
N PHE A 171 -8.47 -9.38 -6.29
CA PHE A 171 -7.62 -10.22 -7.13
C PHE A 171 -8.48 -11.19 -7.93
N VAL A 172 -7.87 -11.85 -8.91
CA VAL A 172 -8.47 -12.95 -9.65
C VAL A 172 -8.13 -14.25 -8.93
N SER A 173 -9.11 -14.84 -8.25
CA SER A 173 -9.03 -16.18 -7.68
C SER A 173 -9.13 -17.22 -8.79
N GLU A 174 -8.19 -18.15 -8.79
CA GLU A 174 -7.99 -19.15 -9.84
C GLU A 174 -8.08 -20.57 -9.27
N SER A 175 -8.93 -21.42 -9.85
CA SER A 175 -9.14 -22.81 -9.41
C SER A 175 -9.28 -23.78 -10.58
N GLY A 176 -9.18 -25.08 -10.32
CA GLY A 176 -9.23 -26.12 -11.36
C GLY A 176 -7.86 -26.48 -11.94
N THR A 177 -7.85 -27.15 -13.10
CA THR A 177 -6.62 -27.53 -13.81
C THR A 177 -6.15 -26.38 -14.71
N LYS A 178 -4.95 -26.51 -15.31
CA LYS A 178 -4.43 -25.49 -16.24
C LYS A 178 -5.31 -25.32 -17.49
N GLN A 179 -5.95 -26.41 -17.94
CA GLN A 179 -6.80 -26.44 -19.13
C GLN A 179 -8.25 -26.01 -18.85
N GLN A 180 -8.71 -26.13 -17.61
CA GLN A 180 -10.07 -25.79 -17.19
C GLN A 180 -10.02 -24.84 -15.99
N ARG A 181 -9.32 -23.73 -16.17
CA ARG A 181 -9.08 -22.76 -15.13
C ARG A 181 -10.33 -21.90 -14.93
N LYS A 182 -10.97 -22.03 -13.76
CA LYS A 182 -12.05 -21.13 -13.36
C LYS A 182 -11.43 -19.87 -12.75
N ARG A 183 -11.88 -18.69 -13.20
CA ARG A 183 -11.41 -17.38 -12.73
C ARG A 183 -12.57 -16.60 -12.14
N GLN A 184 -12.38 -16.08 -10.93
CA GLN A 184 -13.38 -15.31 -10.20
C GLN A 184 -12.74 -14.07 -9.60
N LEU A 185 -13.44 -12.95 -9.59
CA LEU A 185 -13.03 -11.83 -8.75
C LEU A 185 -13.27 -12.21 -7.30
N ALA A 186 -12.28 -11.92 -6.47
CA ALA A 186 -12.33 -12.07 -5.02
C ALA A 186 -11.78 -10.82 -4.36
N ILE A 187 -12.20 -10.56 -3.12
CA ILE A 187 -11.65 -9.53 -2.24
C ILE A 187 -11.21 -10.17 -0.93
N MET A 188 -10.15 -9.66 -0.33
CA MET A 188 -9.63 -10.08 0.97
C MET A 188 -9.02 -8.90 1.70
N ASP A 189 -8.78 -9.02 3.01
CA ASP A 189 -7.88 -8.12 3.73
C ASP A 189 -6.45 -8.29 3.17
N GLN A 190 -5.60 -7.27 3.27
CA GLN A 190 -4.26 -7.29 2.67
C GLN A 190 -3.39 -8.48 3.11
N ASP A 191 -3.71 -9.08 4.25
CA ASP A 191 -3.00 -10.21 4.82
C ASP A 191 -3.61 -11.60 4.52
N GLY A 192 -4.59 -11.68 3.62
CA GLY A 192 -5.16 -12.93 3.13
C GLY A 192 -6.38 -13.45 3.89
N PHE A 193 -6.87 -12.70 4.88
CA PHE A 193 -8.07 -13.04 5.64
C PHE A 193 -9.34 -12.47 5.00
N ASN A 194 -10.51 -12.91 5.49
CA ASN A 194 -11.82 -12.41 5.06
C ASN A 194 -12.07 -12.50 3.54
N VAL A 195 -11.58 -13.57 2.91
CA VAL A 195 -11.73 -13.79 1.47
C VAL A 195 -13.21 -13.96 1.11
N ARG A 196 -13.69 -13.16 0.16
CA ARG A 196 -15.06 -13.19 -0.36
C ARG A 196 -15.04 -13.16 -1.89
N MET A 197 -15.77 -14.07 -2.53
CA MET A 197 -15.96 -14.06 -3.98
C MET A 197 -16.94 -12.96 -4.38
N LEU A 198 -16.58 -12.19 -5.39
CA LEU A 198 -17.37 -11.09 -5.96
C LEU A 198 -18.12 -11.50 -7.23
N THR A 199 -17.63 -12.55 -7.90
CA THR A 199 -18.27 -13.16 -9.08
C THR A 199 -18.44 -14.66 -8.89
N ASP A 200 -19.43 -15.25 -9.54
CA ASP A 200 -19.73 -16.69 -9.55
C ASP A 200 -18.79 -17.52 -10.43
N GLY A 201 -18.07 -16.85 -11.35
CA GLY A 201 -17.11 -17.44 -12.28
C GLY A 201 -17.76 -18.08 -13.50
N SER A 202 -18.94 -17.60 -13.91
CA SER A 202 -19.54 -17.89 -15.21
C SER A 202 -18.69 -17.33 -16.36
N ASP A 203 -18.08 -16.16 -16.12
CA ASP A 203 -17.34 -15.40 -17.11
C ASP A 203 -15.86 -15.32 -16.75
N LEU A 204 -15.01 -15.28 -17.78
CA LEU A 204 -13.60 -14.93 -17.59
C LEU A 204 -13.50 -13.46 -17.15
N VAL A 205 -12.80 -13.23 -16.04
CA VAL A 205 -12.58 -11.90 -15.44
C VAL A 205 -11.10 -11.63 -15.25
N LEU A 206 -10.65 -10.39 -15.52
CA LEU A 206 -9.25 -9.99 -15.50
C LEU A 206 -9.07 -8.54 -15.02
N THR A 207 -7.85 -8.23 -14.58
CA THR A 207 -7.35 -6.88 -14.31
C THR A 207 -8.29 -5.99 -13.48
N PRO A 208 -8.74 -6.42 -12.29
CA PRO A 208 -9.57 -5.58 -11.43
C PRO A 208 -8.79 -4.36 -10.92
N ARG A 209 -9.45 -3.23 -10.66
CA ARG A 209 -8.86 -2.03 -10.05
C ARG A 209 -9.87 -1.33 -9.15
N PHE A 210 -9.44 -0.92 -7.96
CA PHE A 210 -10.26 -0.15 -7.03
C PHE A 210 -10.50 1.27 -7.52
N SER A 211 -11.71 1.78 -7.24
CA SER A 211 -11.97 3.21 -7.24
C SER A 211 -11.30 3.86 -6.03
N PRO A 212 -10.66 5.04 -6.19
CA PRO A 212 -10.06 5.75 -5.07
C PRO A 212 -11.07 6.42 -4.14
N SER A 213 -12.31 6.64 -4.60
CA SER A 213 -13.32 7.45 -3.90
C SER A 213 -14.64 6.73 -3.64
N ARG A 214 -14.82 5.51 -4.15
CA ARG A 214 -16.06 4.73 -4.03
C ARG A 214 -15.76 3.29 -3.71
N GLN A 215 -16.72 2.58 -3.12
CA GLN A 215 -16.68 1.13 -2.91
C GLN A 215 -16.94 0.38 -4.21
N GLU A 216 -16.17 0.70 -5.26
CA GLU A 216 -16.32 0.19 -6.62
C GLU A 216 -15.02 -0.43 -7.13
N VAL A 217 -15.15 -1.41 -8.02
CA VAL A 217 -14.05 -2.00 -8.77
C VAL A 217 -14.36 -1.94 -10.26
N THR A 218 -13.40 -1.53 -11.07
CA THR A 218 -13.45 -1.73 -12.52
C THR A 218 -12.67 -2.97 -12.92
N TYR A 219 -13.15 -3.74 -13.88
CA TYR A 219 -12.52 -4.97 -14.32
C TYR A 219 -12.91 -5.33 -15.75
N MET A 220 -12.14 -6.18 -16.41
CA MET A 220 -12.48 -6.74 -17.71
C MET A 220 -13.26 -8.04 -17.54
N SER A 221 -14.33 -8.23 -18.30
CA SER A 221 -15.10 -9.48 -18.35
C SER A 221 -15.40 -9.90 -19.79
N PHE A 222 -15.35 -11.21 -20.06
CA PHE A 222 -15.74 -11.83 -21.33
C PHE A 222 -17.23 -12.25 -21.36
N ALA A 223 -18.05 -11.68 -20.48
CA ALA A 223 -19.48 -11.94 -20.47
C ALA A 223 -20.11 -11.72 -21.86
N ASN A 224 -21.01 -12.62 -22.26
CA ASN A 224 -21.67 -12.61 -23.57
C ASN A 224 -20.71 -12.66 -24.78
N GLN A 225 -19.53 -13.28 -24.62
CA GLN A 225 -18.51 -13.46 -25.67
C GLN A 225 -17.92 -12.15 -26.21
N GLN A 226 -18.16 -11.02 -25.55
CA GLN A 226 -17.62 -9.72 -25.92
C GLN A 226 -16.83 -9.13 -24.76
N PRO A 227 -15.50 -8.99 -24.87
CA PRO A 227 -14.72 -8.55 -23.74
C PRO A 227 -14.87 -7.05 -23.54
N ARG A 228 -15.36 -6.67 -22.35
CA ARG A 228 -15.72 -5.30 -22.00
C ARG A 228 -15.25 -4.96 -20.60
N VAL A 229 -15.07 -3.67 -20.36
CA VAL A 229 -14.86 -3.13 -19.03
C VAL A 229 -16.19 -2.96 -18.30
N TYR A 230 -16.25 -3.47 -17.08
CA TYR A 230 -17.37 -3.36 -16.15
C TYR A 230 -16.98 -2.55 -14.92
N LEU A 231 -17.98 -2.02 -14.24
CA LEU A 231 -17.92 -1.52 -12.87
C LEU A 231 -18.74 -2.46 -11.99
N LEU A 232 -18.20 -2.76 -10.81
CA LEU A 232 -18.82 -3.56 -9.78
C LEU A 232 -18.89 -2.75 -8.49
N GLN A 233 -20.09 -2.58 -7.96
CA GLN A 233 -20.33 -2.07 -6.62
C GLN A 233 -20.09 -3.16 -5.57
N LEU A 234 -19.18 -2.94 -4.63
CA LEU A 234 -18.71 -3.95 -3.68
C LEU A 234 -19.72 -4.29 -2.58
N GLU A 235 -20.63 -3.38 -2.28
CA GLU A 235 -21.66 -3.57 -1.25
C GLU A 235 -22.87 -4.30 -1.81
N THR A 236 -23.39 -3.86 -2.95
CA THR A 236 -24.63 -4.38 -3.55
C THR A 236 -24.40 -5.51 -4.55
N GLY A 237 -23.18 -5.67 -5.06
CA GLY A 237 -22.87 -6.60 -6.14
C GLY A 237 -23.39 -6.17 -7.52
N GLN A 238 -23.95 -4.95 -7.63
CA GLN A 238 -24.45 -4.39 -8.89
C GLN A 238 -23.30 -4.25 -9.90
N ARG A 239 -23.57 -4.68 -11.15
CA ARG A 239 -22.61 -4.65 -12.26
C ARG A 239 -23.15 -3.77 -13.39
N GLU A 240 -22.32 -2.87 -13.90
CA GLU A 240 -22.64 -2.09 -15.08
C GLU A 240 -21.50 -2.11 -16.10
N VAL A 241 -21.82 -2.05 -17.39
CA VAL A 241 -20.82 -1.88 -18.44
C VAL A 241 -20.40 -0.41 -18.46
N VAL A 242 -19.09 -0.13 -18.52
CA VAL A 242 -18.56 1.24 -18.54
C VAL A 242 -19.08 2.02 -19.74
N GLY A 243 -19.07 1.42 -20.92
CA GLY A 243 -19.62 2.00 -22.13
C GLY A 243 -19.71 0.98 -23.27
N ASN A 244 -20.43 1.34 -24.32
CA ASN A 244 -20.51 0.53 -25.54
C ASN A 244 -19.49 1.05 -26.56
N PHE A 245 -18.45 0.26 -26.82
CA PHE A 245 -17.35 0.62 -27.70
C PHE A 245 -17.34 -0.28 -28.95
N PRO A 246 -16.83 0.21 -30.09
CA PRO A 246 -16.80 -0.57 -31.34
C PRO A 246 -15.84 -1.78 -31.30
N GLY A 247 -14.99 -1.88 -30.27
CA GLY A 247 -14.00 -2.94 -30.11
C GLY A 247 -13.80 -3.33 -28.66
N MET A 248 -12.83 -4.22 -28.43
CA MET A 248 -12.49 -4.73 -27.10
C MET A 248 -11.95 -3.62 -26.21
N THR A 249 -12.47 -3.52 -24.97
CA THR A 249 -11.90 -2.64 -23.94
C THR A 249 -11.24 -3.46 -22.83
N PHE A 250 -10.07 -3.00 -22.39
CA PHE A 250 -9.24 -3.72 -21.42
C PHE A 250 -8.29 -2.79 -20.65
N SER A 251 -7.62 -3.34 -19.63
CA SER A 251 -6.72 -2.62 -18.73
C SER A 251 -7.29 -1.32 -18.14
N PRO A 252 -8.51 -1.33 -17.58
CA PRO A 252 -9.13 -0.12 -17.04
C PRO A 252 -8.44 0.34 -15.76
N ARG A 253 -8.41 1.65 -15.49
CA ARG A 253 -8.09 2.25 -14.19
C ARG A 253 -8.93 3.50 -13.94
N PHE A 254 -9.20 3.81 -12.68
CA PHE A 254 -9.81 5.09 -12.33
C PHE A 254 -8.80 6.23 -12.37
N SER A 255 -9.28 7.45 -12.65
CA SER A 255 -8.56 8.68 -12.32
C SER A 255 -8.45 8.84 -10.79
N PRO A 256 -7.47 9.59 -10.27
CA PRO A 256 -7.28 9.75 -8.82
C PRO A 256 -8.49 10.36 -8.09
N ASP A 257 -9.29 11.18 -8.77
CA ASP A 257 -10.55 11.73 -8.25
C ASP A 257 -11.74 10.75 -8.35
N GLY A 258 -11.56 9.61 -9.01
CA GLY A 258 -12.58 8.59 -9.27
C GLY A 258 -13.68 9.01 -10.25
N GLN A 259 -13.54 10.11 -10.97
CA GLN A 259 -14.57 10.62 -11.89
C GLN A 259 -14.46 10.02 -13.31
N LYS A 260 -13.29 9.51 -13.69
CA LYS A 260 -13.01 8.98 -15.02
C LYS A 260 -12.46 7.57 -14.95
N VAL A 261 -12.64 6.82 -16.03
CA VAL A 261 -11.92 5.57 -16.29
C VAL A 261 -11.04 5.74 -17.51
N ILE A 262 -9.75 5.47 -17.37
CA ILE A 262 -8.80 5.34 -18.48
C ILE A 262 -8.65 3.87 -18.84
N MET A 263 -8.61 3.54 -20.12
CA MET A 263 -8.59 2.17 -20.61
C MET A 263 -8.00 2.08 -22.02
N SER A 264 -7.65 0.87 -22.42
CA SER A 264 -7.24 0.52 -23.77
C SER A 264 -8.46 0.13 -24.59
N LEU A 265 -8.56 0.63 -25.82
CA LEU A 265 -9.56 0.21 -26.80
C LEU A 265 -8.84 -0.36 -28.02
N GLN A 266 -9.12 -1.63 -28.33
CA GLN A 266 -8.63 -2.29 -29.53
C GLN A 266 -9.43 -1.84 -30.76
N GLN A 267 -8.71 -1.50 -31.83
CA GLN A 267 -9.25 -1.21 -33.16
C GLN A 267 -8.38 -1.98 -34.17
N ASP A 268 -8.98 -3.00 -34.79
CA ASP A 268 -8.27 -3.95 -35.66
C ASP A 268 -7.04 -4.58 -34.95
N ALA A 269 -5.85 -4.39 -35.50
CA ALA A 269 -4.59 -4.91 -34.98
C ALA A 269 -3.87 -3.94 -34.02
N ASN A 270 -4.42 -2.76 -33.75
CA ASN A 270 -3.83 -1.77 -32.84
C ASN A 270 -4.70 -1.56 -31.59
N SER A 271 -4.12 -0.93 -30.56
CA SER A 271 -4.89 -0.44 -29.41
C SER A 271 -4.47 0.97 -29.06
N ASN A 272 -5.44 1.77 -28.65
CA ASN A 272 -5.20 3.16 -28.27
C ASN A 272 -5.80 3.44 -26.90
N ILE A 273 -5.27 4.45 -26.22
CA ILE A 273 -5.70 4.83 -24.88
C ILE A 273 -6.84 5.84 -24.97
N TYR A 274 -7.89 5.59 -24.20
CA TYR A 274 -9.05 6.45 -24.07
C TYR A 274 -9.33 6.72 -22.59
N THR A 275 -9.86 7.90 -22.30
CA THR A 275 -10.46 8.22 -21.01
C THR A 275 -11.94 8.47 -21.18
N MET A 276 -12.76 8.01 -20.22
CA MET A 276 -14.20 8.19 -20.22
C MET A 276 -14.64 8.80 -18.89
N ASP A 277 -15.39 9.90 -18.96
CA ASP A 277 -16.06 10.49 -17.80
C ASP A 277 -17.26 9.61 -17.38
N LEU A 278 -17.29 9.19 -16.12
CA LEU A 278 -18.29 8.23 -15.63
C LEU A 278 -19.71 8.80 -15.55
N ARG A 279 -19.84 10.12 -15.40
CA ARG A 279 -21.15 10.79 -15.26
C ARG A 279 -21.78 11.08 -16.60
N SER A 280 -21.02 11.70 -17.50
CA SER A 280 -21.49 12.11 -18.84
C SER A 280 -21.34 11.01 -19.89
N ARG A 281 -20.54 9.98 -19.61
CA ARG A 281 -20.11 8.94 -20.57
C ARG A 281 -19.32 9.51 -21.77
N THR A 282 -18.85 10.75 -21.67
CA THR A 282 -18.02 11.38 -22.71
C THR A 282 -16.67 10.67 -22.77
N THR A 283 -16.26 10.30 -23.98
CA THR A 283 -15.01 9.59 -24.24
C THR A 283 -14.03 10.47 -25.00
N THR A 284 -12.77 10.52 -24.55
CA THR A 284 -11.68 11.25 -25.18
C THR A 284 -10.55 10.28 -25.54
N ARG A 285 -10.09 10.33 -26.79
CA ARG A 285 -8.93 9.58 -27.27
C ARG A 285 -7.64 10.30 -26.86
N LEU A 286 -6.70 9.58 -26.24
CA LEU A 286 -5.41 10.13 -25.77
C LEU A 286 -4.23 9.72 -26.66
N THR A 287 -4.31 8.56 -27.32
CA THR A 287 -3.31 8.13 -28.30
C THR A 287 -3.95 7.78 -29.63
N SER A 288 -3.23 8.00 -30.73
CA SER A 288 -3.70 7.73 -32.08
C SER A 288 -2.57 7.18 -32.95
N THR A 289 -1.98 6.07 -32.52
CA THR A 289 -0.86 5.42 -33.22
C THR A 289 -1.30 4.09 -33.85
N ALA A 290 -0.45 3.56 -34.73
CA ALA A 290 -0.62 2.22 -35.29
C ALA A 290 -0.07 1.12 -34.36
N ALA A 291 0.43 1.50 -33.18
CA ALA A 291 1.01 0.60 -32.19
C ALA A 291 -0.05 0.04 -31.24
N ILE A 292 0.35 -0.87 -30.36
CA ILE A 292 -0.41 -1.29 -29.20
C ILE A 292 -0.04 -0.35 -28.05
N ASP A 293 -0.88 0.65 -27.79
CA ASP A 293 -0.83 1.47 -26.59
C ASP A 293 -1.80 0.89 -25.54
N THR A 294 -1.30 0.54 -24.34
CA THR A 294 -2.10 -0.14 -23.31
C THR A 294 -1.62 0.10 -21.87
N SER A 295 -2.29 -0.53 -20.90
CA SER A 295 -1.96 -0.53 -19.47
C SER A 295 -1.76 0.88 -18.88
N PRO A 296 -2.67 1.84 -19.14
CA PRO A 296 -2.52 3.20 -18.63
C PRO A 296 -2.60 3.26 -17.10
N SER A 297 -1.84 4.18 -16.49
CA SER A 297 -1.91 4.52 -15.07
C SER A 297 -1.69 6.00 -14.86
N TYR A 298 -2.62 6.66 -14.16
CA TYR A 298 -2.48 8.05 -13.76
C TYR A 298 -1.37 8.22 -12.72
N SER A 299 -0.70 9.37 -12.74
CA SER A 299 0.02 9.91 -11.59
C SER A 299 -0.98 10.27 -10.48
N PRO A 300 -0.57 10.28 -9.20
CA PRO A 300 -1.48 10.54 -8.08
C PRO A 300 -2.11 11.95 -8.11
N ASP A 301 -1.44 12.92 -8.73
CA ASP A 301 -1.96 14.27 -8.97
C ASP A 301 -2.90 14.38 -10.18
N GLY A 302 -3.05 13.30 -10.95
CA GLY A 302 -3.88 13.23 -12.16
C GLY A 302 -3.32 13.99 -13.37
N ALA A 303 -2.12 14.58 -13.28
CA ALA A 303 -1.56 15.43 -14.33
C ALA A 303 -0.93 14.62 -15.48
N ARG A 304 -0.45 13.41 -15.19
CA ARG A 304 0.28 12.55 -16.13
C ARG A 304 -0.29 11.14 -16.17
N VAL A 305 0.05 10.42 -17.23
CA VAL A 305 -0.30 9.01 -17.44
C VAL A 305 0.96 8.27 -17.87
N SER A 306 1.31 7.20 -17.17
CA SER A 306 2.25 6.19 -17.65
C SER A 306 1.51 5.11 -18.44
N PHE A 307 2.09 4.62 -19.52
CA PHE A 307 1.46 3.57 -20.34
C PHE A 307 2.51 2.72 -21.06
N GLU A 308 2.09 1.56 -21.53
CA GLU A 308 2.88 0.63 -22.33
C GLU A 308 2.64 0.91 -23.82
N SER A 309 3.70 0.92 -24.62
CA SER A 309 3.62 1.04 -26.08
C SER A 309 4.70 0.24 -26.79
N ASP A 310 4.33 -0.47 -27.84
CA ASP A 310 5.25 -1.21 -28.72
C ASP A 310 5.70 -0.42 -29.97
N ARG A 311 5.37 0.88 -30.05
CA ARG A 311 5.71 1.74 -31.21
C ARG A 311 7.20 1.79 -31.59
N GLY A 312 8.08 1.41 -30.66
CA GLY A 312 9.52 1.29 -30.88
C GLY A 312 10.00 -0.12 -31.27
N GLY A 313 9.08 -1.02 -31.64
CA GLY A 313 9.34 -2.41 -32.07
C GLY A 313 9.18 -3.48 -30.98
N LYS A 314 9.21 -3.11 -29.70
CA LYS A 314 8.91 -3.98 -28.55
C LYS A 314 8.23 -3.18 -27.43
N PRO A 315 7.47 -3.81 -26.52
CA PRO A 315 6.82 -3.11 -25.42
C PRO A 315 7.80 -2.32 -24.55
N GLN A 316 7.50 -1.05 -24.35
CA GLN A 316 8.26 -0.11 -23.54
C GLN A 316 7.30 0.80 -22.77
N ILE A 317 7.78 1.45 -21.72
CA ILE A 317 6.99 2.38 -20.92
C ILE A 317 7.20 3.80 -21.40
N TYR A 318 6.09 4.50 -21.56
CA TYR A 318 5.99 5.90 -21.92
C TYR A 318 5.23 6.66 -20.83
N VAL A 319 5.46 7.97 -20.79
CA VAL A 319 4.70 8.93 -19.97
C VAL A 319 4.17 10.02 -20.87
N MET A 320 2.96 10.50 -20.59
CA MET A 320 2.31 11.62 -21.27
C MET A 320 1.54 12.49 -20.28
N ASN A 321 1.14 13.68 -20.71
CA ASN A 321 0.16 14.49 -20.00
C ASN A 321 -1.21 13.81 -20.03
N ALA A 322 -2.07 14.10 -19.05
CA ALA A 322 -3.40 13.49 -18.97
C ALA A 322 -4.34 13.83 -20.15
N ASP A 323 -3.99 14.85 -20.94
CA ASP A 323 -4.67 15.22 -22.20
C ASP A 323 -4.14 14.47 -23.43
N GLY A 324 -3.13 13.60 -23.26
CA GLY A 324 -2.50 12.81 -24.32
C GLY A 324 -1.27 13.45 -24.97
N SER A 325 -0.95 14.70 -24.65
CA SER A 325 0.23 15.41 -25.19
C SER A 325 1.54 15.00 -24.51
N GLY A 326 2.68 15.35 -25.11
CA GLY A 326 4.01 15.18 -24.48
C GLY A 326 4.47 13.73 -24.29
N GLN A 327 4.01 12.80 -25.14
CA GLN A 327 4.34 11.37 -25.04
C GLN A 327 5.85 11.13 -25.17
N THR A 328 6.46 10.62 -24.11
CA THR A 328 7.91 10.41 -24.01
C THR A 328 8.22 9.02 -23.49
N ARG A 329 9.16 8.31 -24.13
CA ARG A 329 9.64 7.00 -23.66
C ARG A 329 10.51 7.18 -22.42
N ILE A 330 10.33 6.33 -21.41
CA ILE A 330 11.12 6.39 -20.17
C ILE A 330 11.91 5.11 -19.88
N SER A 331 11.55 3.95 -20.45
CA SER A 331 12.33 2.72 -20.28
C SER A 331 13.32 2.53 -21.43
N PHE A 332 14.60 2.30 -21.13
CA PHE A 332 15.66 2.16 -22.16
C PHE A 332 16.54 0.92 -22.02
N GLY A 333 16.40 0.15 -20.93
CA GLY A 333 17.20 -1.06 -20.76
C GLY A 333 16.76 -2.23 -21.67
N ASP A 334 17.47 -3.34 -21.56
CA ASP A 334 17.20 -4.54 -22.34
C ASP A 334 15.86 -5.20 -21.98
N GLY A 335 15.28 -5.93 -22.94
CA GLY A 335 13.99 -6.60 -22.77
C GLY A 335 12.76 -5.74 -23.06
N SER A 336 11.59 -6.25 -22.69
CA SER A 336 10.27 -5.62 -22.84
C SER A 336 9.76 -5.15 -21.48
N TYR A 337 9.07 -4.00 -21.43
CA TYR A 337 8.51 -3.42 -20.22
C TYR A 337 7.00 -3.28 -20.38
N SER A 338 6.25 -3.73 -19.38
CA SER A 338 4.80 -3.79 -19.42
C SER A 338 4.18 -3.45 -18.07
N THR A 339 2.85 -3.26 -18.05
CA THR A 339 2.04 -3.05 -16.83
C THR A 339 2.54 -1.93 -15.89
N PRO A 340 2.84 -0.72 -16.40
CA PRO A 340 3.33 0.37 -15.54
C PRO A 340 2.26 0.79 -14.51
N VAL A 341 2.69 1.04 -13.27
CA VAL A 341 1.82 1.53 -12.18
C VAL A 341 2.52 2.65 -11.43
N TRP A 342 1.91 3.83 -11.44
CA TRP A 342 2.41 4.98 -10.70
C TRP A 342 2.27 4.77 -9.18
N SER A 343 3.32 5.09 -8.43
CA SER A 343 3.30 5.11 -6.97
C SER A 343 2.30 6.16 -6.46
N PRO A 344 1.53 5.88 -5.40
CA PRO A 344 0.73 6.87 -4.69
C PRO A 344 1.54 8.06 -4.18
N ARG A 345 2.87 7.90 -3.95
CA ARG A 345 3.79 8.99 -3.58
C ARG A 345 4.21 9.86 -4.78
N GLY A 346 3.95 9.41 -6.01
CA GLY A 346 4.25 10.14 -7.25
C GLY A 346 5.70 10.08 -7.72
N ASP A 347 6.59 9.56 -6.88
CA ASP A 347 8.05 9.54 -7.06
C ASP A 347 8.58 8.38 -7.92
N LEU A 348 7.79 7.32 -8.10
CA LEU A 348 8.18 6.09 -8.80
C LEU A 348 7.05 5.53 -9.67
N ILE A 349 7.44 4.72 -10.65
CA ILE A 349 6.59 3.86 -11.48
C ILE A 349 7.09 2.43 -11.32
N ALA A 350 6.24 1.53 -10.83
CA ALA A 350 6.49 0.10 -10.84
C ALA A 350 6.16 -0.51 -12.21
N PHE A 351 6.84 -1.58 -12.58
CA PHE A 351 6.64 -2.23 -13.88
C PHE A 351 6.99 -3.72 -13.85
N THR A 352 6.50 -4.43 -14.86
CA THR A 352 6.97 -5.77 -15.21
C THR A 352 8.01 -5.65 -16.32
N LYS A 353 9.13 -6.37 -16.19
CA LYS A 353 10.19 -6.46 -17.21
C LYS A 353 10.41 -7.90 -17.62
N GLN A 354 10.40 -8.16 -18.92
CA GLN A 354 10.72 -9.45 -19.50
C GLN A 354 12.07 -9.40 -20.21
N ALA A 355 13.06 -10.14 -19.69
CA ALA A 355 14.39 -10.24 -20.28
C ALA A 355 15.01 -11.60 -19.96
N GLY A 356 15.76 -12.18 -20.92
CA GLY A 356 16.48 -13.46 -20.70
C GLY A 356 15.57 -14.63 -20.29
N GLY A 357 14.32 -14.66 -20.78
CA GLY A 357 13.34 -15.71 -20.46
C GLY A 357 12.77 -15.63 -19.03
N LYS A 358 13.00 -14.52 -18.31
CA LYS A 358 12.50 -14.28 -16.97
C LYS A 358 11.62 -13.04 -16.94
N PHE A 359 10.80 -12.96 -15.91
CA PHE A 359 9.95 -11.82 -15.62
C PHE A 359 10.32 -11.23 -14.25
N SER A 360 10.42 -9.91 -14.19
CA SER A 360 10.87 -9.17 -13.03
C SER A 360 9.88 -8.07 -12.68
N ILE A 361 9.73 -7.78 -11.39
CA ILE A 361 9.10 -6.54 -10.92
C ILE A 361 10.20 -5.53 -10.63
N GLY A 362 10.09 -4.35 -11.22
CA GLY A 362 11.04 -3.25 -11.03
C GLY A 362 10.34 -1.94 -10.76
N VAL A 363 11.13 -0.93 -10.40
CA VAL A 363 10.70 0.46 -10.22
C VAL A 363 11.70 1.40 -10.88
N MET A 364 11.22 2.54 -11.36
CA MET A 364 12.04 3.64 -11.88
C MET A 364 11.35 4.97 -11.56
N LYS A 365 12.08 6.09 -11.64
CA LYS A 365 11.48 7.41 -11.53
C LYS A 365 10.61 7.74 -12.76
N PRO A 366 9.68 8.70 -12.67
CA PRO A 366 8.87 9.14 -13.81
C PRO A 366 9.63 9.66 -15.02
N ASP A 367 10.91 10.02 -14.87
CA ASP A 367 11.80 10.42 -15.97
C ASP A 367 12.61 9.25 -16.55
N GLY A 368 12.41 8.02 -16.04
CA GLY A 368 13.13 6.81 -16.45
C GLY A 368 14.44 6.55 -15.70
N SER A 369 14.92 7.50 -14.90
CA SER A 369 16.16 7.33 -14.13
C SER A 369 15.97 6.42 -12.92
N GLY A 370 17.08 5.86 -12.41
CA GLY A 370 17.07 5.07 -11.18
C GLY A 370 16.32 3.74 -11.29
N GLU A 371 16.29 3.13 -12.49
CA GLU A 371 15.74 1.78 -12.69
C GLU A 371 16.40 0.78 -11.72
N ARG A 372 15.57 0.03 -11.00
CA ARG A 372 16.01 -1.11 -10.19
C ARG A 372 15.01 -2.25 -10.22
N ILE A 373 15.53 -3.47 -10.18
CA ILE A 373 14.73 -4.70 -10.08
C ILE A 373 14.59 -5.07 -8.59
N LEU A 374 13.36 -5.31 -8.16
CA LEU A 374 13.05 -5.73 -6.79
C LEU A 374 13.04 -7.26 -6.67
N THR A 375 12.50 -7.95 -7.67
CA THR A 375 12.41 -9.41 -7.66
C THR A 375 12.30 -9.98 -9.08
N THR A 376 12.77 -11.21 -9.27
CA THR A 376 12.80 -11.90 -10.56
C THR A 376 12.34 -13.35 -10.40
N GLY A 377 11.56 -13.84 -11.35
CA GLY A 377 11.04 -15.22 -11.34
C GLY A 377 10.79 -15.73 -12.75
N PHE A 378 10.17 -16.92 -12.84
CA PHE A 378 9.75 -17.50 -14.10
C PHE A 378 8.67 -16.64 -14.77
N HIS A 379 7.66 -16.22 -14.00
CA HIS A 379 6.59 -15.33 -14.44
C HIS A 379 6.09 -14.49 -13.25
N ASN A 380 6.68 -13.31 -13.06
CA ASN A 380 6.22 -12.30 -12.10
C ASN A 380 5.54 -11.16 -12.87
N GLU A 381 4.33 -10.76 -12.52
CA GLU A 381 3.61 -9.73 -13.27
C GLU A 381 2.53 -9.03 -12.42
N GLY A 382 1.99 -7.93 -12.95
CA GLY A 382 0.84 -7.22 -12.39
C GLY A 382 1.12 -6.54 -11.04
N PRO A 383 2.16 -5.69 -10.94
CA PRO A 383 2.42 -4.98 -9.69
C PRO A 383 1.29 -4.02 -9.32
N THR A 384 1.01 -3.87 -8.03
CA THR A 384 0.11 -2.87 -7.44
C THR A 384 0.72 -2.34 -6.14
N TRP A 385 0.57 -1.04 -5.89
CA TRP A 385 1.10 -0.39 -4.69
C TRP A 385 0.12 -0.46 -3.53
N ALA A 386 0.61 -0.70 -2.32
CA ALA A 386 -0.07 -0.31 -1.08
C ALA A 386 -0.27 1.22 -1.07
N PRO A 387 -1.31 1.75 -0.41
CA PRO A 387 -1.68 3.17 -0.50
C PRO A 387 -0.62 4.12 0.04
N ASN A 388 0.22 3.66 0.98
CA ASN A 388 1.34 4.44 1.48
C ASN A 388 2.55 4.45 0.53
N GLY A 389 2.52 3.74 -0.61
CA GLY A 389 3.62 3.66 -1.59
C GLY A 389 4.86 2.89 -1.13
N ARG A 390 4.78 2.14 -0.02
CA ARG A 390 5.92 1.42 0.57
C ARG A 390 6.06 -0.02 0.07
N VAL A 391 4.92 -0.69 -0.12
CA VAL A 391 4.86 -2.12 -0.43
C VAL A 391 4.22 -2.31 -1.80
N LEU A 392 4.74 -3.28 -2.56
CA LEU A 392 4.16 -3.74 -3.81
C LEU A 392 3.60 -5.14 -3.62
N MET A 393 2.42 -5.40 -4.20
CA MET A 393 1.91 -6.76 -4.41
C MET A 393 1.94 -7.09 -5.89
N PHE A 394 2.20 -8.34 -6.23
CA PHE A 394 2.24 -8.86 -7.60
C PHE A 394 1.85 -10.34 -7.58
N PHE A 395 1.65 -10.94 -8.75
CA PHE A 395 1.50 -12.39 -8.82
C PHE A 395 2.75 -13.05 -9.41
N ARG A 396 3.05 -14.26 -8.94
CA ARG A 396 4.10 -15.11 -9.44
C ARG A 396 3.53 -16.46 -9.84
N GLN A 397 3.86 -16.92 -11.03
CA GLN A 397 3.61 -18.27 -11.48
C GLN A 397 4.94 -19.01 -11.69
N ALA A 398 5.11 -20.12 -10.97
CA ALA A 398 6.25 -21.01 -11.18
C ALA A 398 6.10 -21.80 -12.50
N ALA A 399 7.23 -22.29 -13.02
CA ALA A 399 7.19 -23.25 -14.12
C ALA A 399 6.45 -24.54 -13.71
N GLY A 400 5.71 -25.14 -14.64
CA GLY A 400 4.99 -26.41 -14.41
C GLY A 400 3.46 -26.29 -14.39
N SER A 401 2.82 -27.16 -13.62
CA SER A 401 1.36 -27.34 -13.56
C SER A 401 0.65 -26.48 -12.50
N GLY A 402 1.41 -25.82 -11.61
CA GLY A 402 0.89 -24.90 -10.60
C GLY A 402 0.25 -23.64 -11.22
N GLY A 403 -0.60 -22.98 -10.43
CA GLY A 403 -1.19 -21.68 -10.77
C GLY A 403 -0.45 -20.51 -10.14
N PRO A 404 -0.86 -19.27 -10.46
CA PRO A 404 -0.27 -18.06 -9.90
C PRO A 404 -0.55 -17.93 -8.40
N GLN A 405 0.35 -17.29 -7.68
CA GLN A 405 0.20 -16.97 -6.26
C GLN A 405 0.55 -15.50 -6.05
N LEU A 406 -0.05 -14.88 -5.03
CA LEU A 406 0.19 -13.48 -4.69
C LEU A 406 1.42 -13.35 -3.79
N TYR A 407 2.25 -12.37 -4.09
CA TYR A 407 3.43 -12.03 -3.30
C TYR A 407 3.45 -10.53 -3.02
N SER A 408 3.92 -10.15 -1.84
CA SER A 408 4.23 -8.76 -1.50
C SER A 408 5.74 -8.59 -1.33
N ILE A 409 6.25 -7.40 -1.60
CA ILE A 409 7.66 -7.04 -1.40
C ILE A 409 7.78 -5.56 -1.01
N ASP A 410 8.73 -5.26 -0.13
CA ASP A 410 9.05 -3.89 0.23
C ASP A 410 9.76 -3.16 -0.94
N LEU A 411 9.55 -1.85 -1.05
CA LEU A 411 10.16 -1.02 -2.10
C LEU A 411 11.69 -1.04 -2.11
N THR A 412 12.33 -1.42 -1.01
CA THR A 412 13.79 -1.62 -0.94
C THR A 412 14.26 -2.93 -1.58
N GLY A 413 13.35 -3.85 -1.92
CA GLY A 413 13.65 -5.20 -2.41
C GLY A 413 13.83 -6.25 -1.30
N TYR A 414 13.65 -5.86 -0.04
CA TYR A 414 13.66 -6.76 1.12
C TYR A 414 12.24 -7.28 1.44
N ASN A 415 12.17 -8.28 2.34
CA ASN A 415 10.92 -8.77 2.93
C ASN A 415 9.87 -9.23 1.90
N GLU A 416 10.30 -10.01 0.90
CA GLU A 416 9.36 -10.68 0.01
C GLU A 416 8.57 -11.74 0.78
N GLN A 417 7.25 -11.71 0.70
CA GLN A 417 6.36 -12.63 1.39
C GLN A 417 5.31 -13.21 0.45
N LEU A 418 4.99 -14.49 0.65
CA LEU A 418 3.83 -15.13 0.04
C LEU A 418 2.56 -14.66 0.78
N VAL A 419 1.62 -14.08 0.04
CA VAL A 419 0.29 -13.72 0.56
C VAL A 419 -0.62 -14.93 0.40
N LYS A 420 -1.00 -15.53 1.53
CA LYS A 420 -1.79 -16.77 1.53
C LYS A 420 -3.20 -16.50 1.02
N THR A 421 -3.62 -17.33 0.07
CA THR A 421 -4.97 -17.32 -0.50
C THR A 421 -5.54 -18.76 -0.49
N PRO A 422 -6.86 -18.96 -0.44
CA PRO A 422 -7.46 -20.30 -0.42
C PRO A 422 -7.20 -21.11 -1.70
N THR A 423 -6.97 -20.43 -2.82
CA THR A 423 -6.70 -21.02 -4.14
C THR A 423 -5.52 -20.30 -4.80
N TYR A 424 -5.28 -20.53 -6.08
CA TYR A 424 -4.37 -19.64 -6.84
C TYR A 424 -4.95 -18.22 -6.92
N GLY A 425 -4.07 -17.24 -7.15
CA GLY A 425 -4.41 -15.83 -7.21
C GLY A 425 -3.52 -15.06 -8.18
N SER A 426 -4.13 -14.24 -9.03
CA SER A 426 -3.46 -13.37 -10.01
C SER A 426 -4.08 -11.96 -10.02
N ASP A 427 -3.47 -11.05 -10.79
CA ASP A 427 -3.95 -9.69 -11.04
C ASP A 427 -4.39 -8.91 -9.78
N PRO A 428 -3.53 -8.79 -8.75
CA PRO A 428 -3.90 -8.05 -7.55
C PRO A 428 -4.10 -6.56 -7.84
N ALA A 429 -5.04 -5.96 -7.12
CA ALA A 429 -5.19 -4.52 -6.98
C ALA A 429 -5.38 -4.19 -5.50
N TRP A 430 -4.50 -3.36 -4.98
CA TRP A 430 -4.55 -2.90 -3.59
C TRP A 430 -5.54 -1.74 -3.46
N SER A 431 -6.35 -1.74 -2.41
CA SER A 431 -7.28 -0.64 -2.13
C SER A 431 -6.56 0.59 -1.55
N PRO A 432 -7.20 1.76 -1.62
CA PRO A 432 -6.96 2.84 -0.67
C PRO A 432 -7.16 2.38 0.78
N LEU A 433 -6.78 3.22 1.75
CA LEU A 433 -7.17 3.03 3.15
C LEU A 433 -8.70 3.01 3.26
N MET A 434 -9.22 2.18 4.15
CA MET A 434 -10.66 2.13 4.41
C MET A 434 -11.07 3.31 5.31
N GLU A 435 -12.13 4.03 4.92
CA GLU A 435 -12.74 5.10 5.74
C GLU A 435 -13.60 4.57 6.89
#